data_AF-A0A0U2VVL2-F1
#
_entry.id   AF-A0A0U2VVL2-F1
#
_cell.length_a   1.000
_cell.length_b   1.000
_cell.length_c   1.000
_cell.angle_alpha   90.00
_cell.angle_beta   90.00
_cell.angle_gamma   90.00
#
_symmetry.space_group_name_H-M   'P 1'
#
loop_
_entity.id
_entity.type
_entity.pdbx_description
1 polymer ?
#
loop_
_entity_poly.entity_id
_entity_poly.type
_entity_poly.pdbx_seq_one_letter_code
_entity_poly.pdbx_strand_id
1 'polypeptide(L)'
;MTPQECEIIINPEGFRVNSCTGEIIDEDIPIINNNSYTDFSAIEYYSSKREKRDTNTKLHRKSTKDIILQYILSRLCDEEKDLFYHILAKFEKQDPALLLAIFEFVLEKHGRRVNREYMEFLRQKGIGAYAIRQRKKLLRSMRIDPLELYFNKLDEEKRKEAKELYTLLSKYYPGFHELKTREKLELIKKYSQDYKLRNKLILKEYEWITYSSLTALSPLRFL
;
A
#
# COMPACT_ATOMS: atom_id res chain seq x y z
N MET A 1 -21.08 -49.78 2.56
CA MET A 1 -20.41 -48.46 2.53
C MET A 1 -19.35 -48.54 1.46
N THR A 2 -19.58 -47.88 0.32
CA THR A 2 -18.60 -47.82 -0.77
C THR A 2 -17.44 -46.91 -0.33
N PRO A 3 -16.18 -47.26 -0.63
CA PRO A 3 -15.04 -46.38 -0.33
C PRO A 3 -15.19 -45.09 -1.14
N GLN A 4 -15.01 -43.94 -0.49
CA GLN A 4 -14.96 -42.66 -1.18
C GLN A 4 -13.67 -42.62 -1.99
N GLU A 5 -13.79 -42.65 -3.31
CA GLU A 5 -12.65 -42.51 -4.23
C GLU A 5 -12.17 -41.05 -4.19
N CYS A 6 -10.92 -40.84 -3.82
CA CYS A 6 -10.32 -39.52 -3.75
C CYS A 6 -9.84 -39.10 -5.14
N GLU A 7 -10.45 -38.05 -5.68
CA GLU A 7 -10.11 -37.47 -7.00
C GLU A 7 -9.26 -36.20 -6.86
N ILE A 8 -8.47 -35.89 -7.89
CA ILE A 8 -7.68 -34.65 -7.99
C ILE A 8 -8.57 -33.59 -8.65
N ILE A 9 -8.91 -32.54 -7.91
CA ILE A 9 -9.75 -31.43 -8.39
C ILE A 9 -8.96 -30.14 -8.51
N ILE A 10 -9.40 -29.22 -9.36
CA ILE A 10 -8.81 -27.88 -9.49
C ILE A 10 -9.59 -26.92 -8.61
N ASN A 11 -8.92 -26.27 -7.66
CA ASN A 11 -9.54 -25.34 -6.75
C ASN A 11 -9.82 -23.97 -7.45
N PRO A 12 -10.67 -23.09 -6.88
CA PRO A 12 -10.95 -21.77 -7.48
C PRO A 12 -9.74 -20.83 -7.52
N GLU A 13 -8.63 -21.21 -6.89
CA GLU A 13 -7.34 -20.50 -6.95
C GLU A 13 -6.44 -21.01 -8.10
N GLY A 14 -6.83 -22.11 -8.77
CA GLY A 14 -6.17 -22.70 -9.95
C GLY A 14 -5.23 -23.87 -9.68
N PHE A 15 -5.16 -24.39 -8.44
CA PHE A 15 -4.24 -25.47 -8.04
C PHE A 15 -4.88 -26.86 -8.11
N ARG A 16 -4.08 -27.88 -8.44
CA ARG A 16 -4.49 -29.28 -8.35
C ARG A 16 -4.42 -29.74 -6.90
N VAL A 17 -5.55 -30.15 -6.34
CA VAL A 17 -5.67 -30.55 -4.94
C VAL A 17 -6.35 -31.91 -4.79
N ASN A 18 -5.92 -32.69 -3.81
CA ASN A 18 -6.60 -33.92 -3.44
C ASN A 18 -7.94 -33.58 -2.78
N SER A 19 -9.04 -34.09 -3.33
CA SER A 19 -10.40 -33.83 -2.80
C SER A 19 -10.63 -34.33 -1.37
N CYS A 20 -9.87 -35.34 -0.92
CA CYS A 20 -10.00 -35.91 0.42
C CYS A 20 -9.09 -35.24 1.46
N THR A 21 -7.86 -34.88 1.10
CA THR A 21 -6.88 -34.31 2.06
C THR A 21 -6.74 -32.79 1.95
N GLY A 22 -7.17 -32.18 0.85
CA GLY A 22 -7.00 -30.75 0.58
C GLY A 22 -5.55 -30.34 0.30
N GLU A 23 -4.65 -31.32 0.15
CA GLU A 23 -3.23 -31.08 -0.14
C GLU A 23 -3.03 -30.75 -1.62
N ILE A 24 -2.17 -29.78 -1.89
CA ILE A 24 -1.82 -29.33 -3.24
C ILE A 24 -0.81 -30.32 -3.83
N ILE A 25 -1.19 -30.97 -4.92
CA ILE A 25 -0.39 -31.93 -5.68
C ILE A 25 0.11 -31.22 -6.95
N ASP A 26 1.00 -30.24 -6.77
CA ASP A 26 1.76 -29.64 -7.87
C ASP A 26 3.25 -29.77 -7.55
N GLU A 27 3.71 -31.02 -7.46
CA GLU A 27 5.10 -31.38 -7.69
C GLU A 27 5.15 -32.04 -9.08
N ASP A 28 6.02 -31.53 -9.94
CA ASP A 28 6.33 -31.95 -11.31
C ASP A 28 5.54 -31.31 -12.46
N ILE A 29 6.22 -30.40 -13.19
CA ILE A 29 6.34 -30.32 -14.67
C ILE A 29 7.24 -29.11 -15.03
N PRO A 30 8.04 -29.17 -16.12
CA PRO A 30 9.37 -28.61 -16.20
C PRO A 30 9.46 -27.15 -16.65
N ILE A 31 10.61 -26.60 -16.29
CA ILE A 31 11.21 -25.31 -16.60
C ILE A 31 10.96 -24.88 -18.06
N ILE A 32 10.35 -23.71 -18.24
CA ILE A 32 10.62 -22.84 -19.39
C ILE A 32 11.41 -21.65 -18.86
N ASN A 33 12.70 -21.69 -19.16
CA ASN A 33 13.66 -20.63 -18.88
C ASN A 33 13.21 -19.30 -19.49
N ASN A 34 13.30 -18.22 -18.71
CA ASN A 34 13.88 -16.96 -19.20
C ASN A 34 14.46 -16.16 -18.02
N ASN A 35 15.77 -16.28 -17.92
CA ASN A 35 16.79 -15.47 -17.25
C ASN A 35 16.36 -14.10 -16.68
N SER A 36 16.37 -14.03 -15.35
CA SER A 36 17.22 -13.08 -14.61
C SER A 36 17.60 -13.72 -13.28
N TYR A 37 18.57 -14.64 -13.32
CA TYR A 37 19.10 -15.33 -12.15
C TYR A 37 19.93 -14.34 -11.31
N THR A 38 19.30 -13.68 -10.35
CA THR A 38 20.03 -13.07 -9.24
C THR A 38 20.36 -14.16 -8.24
N ASP A 39 21.63 -14.54 -8.20
CA ASP A 39 22.15 -15.60 -7.33
C ASP A 39 22.15 -15.14 -5.86
N PHE A 40 21.19 -15.62 -5.06
CA PHE A 40 21.07 -15.32 -3.63
C PHE A 40 21.84 -16.31 -2.74
N SER A 41 22.58 -17.26 -3.32
CA SER A 41 23.38 -18.25 -2.58
C SER A 41 24.45 -17.62 -1.67
N ALA A 42 24.88 -16.39 -1.97
CA ALA A 42 25.81 -15.64 -1.12
C ALA A 42 25.22 -15.18 0.23
N ILE A 43 23.89 -15.16 0.39
CA ILE A 43 23.25 -14.77 1.66
C ILE A 43 23.23 -15.94 2.65
N GLU A 44 23.13 -17.18 2.15
CA GLU A 44 23.04 -18.38 2.99
C GLU A 44 24.37 -18.80 3.61
N TYR A 45 25.49 -18.56 2.91
CA TYR A 45 26.81 -19.01 3.37
C TYR A 45 27.25 -18.41 4.72
N TYR A 46 26.71 -17.25 5.10
CA TYR A 46 27.02 -16.60 6.38
C TYR A 46 26.09 -16.98 7.53
N SER A 47 25.02 -17.74 7.28
CA SER A 47 24.02 -18.10 8.31
C SER A 47 24.28 -19.43 9.01
N SER A 48 25.06 -20.33 8.39
CA SER A 48 25.25 -21.71 8.87
C SER A 48 26.59 -21.97 9.58
N LYS A 49 27.45 -20.96 9.74
CA LYS A 49 28.70 -21.06 10.53
C LYS A 49 28.83 -19.86 11.46
N ARG A 50 28.25 -19.95 12.66
CA ARG A 50 28.69 -19.23 13.87
C ARG A 50 27.97 -19.74 15.12
N GLU A 51 28.19 -21.02 15.43
CA GLU A 51 28.42 -21.36 16.83
C GLU A 51 29.90 -21.06 17.14
N LYS A 52 30.10 -20.25 18.17
CA LYS A 52 31.36 -19.89 18.85
C LYS A 52 32.17 -18.73 18.23
N ARG A 53 32.49 -17.79 19.14
CA ARG A 53 33.57 -16.79 19.11
C ARG A 53 33.38 -15.58 18.18
N ASP A 54 33.02 -14.43 18.74
CA ASP A 54 33.97 -13.47 19.33
C ASP A 54 33.33 -12.09 19.51
N THR A 55 33.66 -11.49 20.64
CA THR A 55 33.44 -10.10 21.04
C THR A 55 34.12 -9.13 20.07
N ASN A 56 33.53 -7.94 19.87
CA ASN A 56 34.11 -6.75 19.22
C ASN A 56 34.05 -6.61 17.69
N THR A 57 32.90 -6.89 17.08
CA THR A 57 32.50 -6.16 15.86
C THR A 57 31.04 -5.75 15.97
N LYS A 58 30.78 -4.44 15.99
CA LYS A 58 29.47 -3.85 15.67
C LYS A 58 29.19 -4.07 14.17
N LEU A 59 29.11 -5.33 13.76
CA LEU A 59 28.46 -5.72 12.52
C LEU A 59 27.00 -5.33 12.70
N HIS A 60 26.55 -4.31 11.97
CA HIS A 60 25.14 -3.94 11.86
C HIS A 60 24.34 -5.20 11.54
N ARG A 61 23.80 -5.88 12.56
CA ARG A 61 22.83 -6.95 12.39
C ARG A 61 21.59 -6.26 11.82
N LYS A 62 21.44 -6.28 10.49
CA LYS A 62 20.22 -5.79 9.82
C LYS A 62 19.05 -6.49 10.49
N SER A 63 18.09 -5.71 10.99
CA SER A 63 16.92 -6.30 11.64
C SER A 63 16.11 -7.07 10.59
N THR A 64 15.36 -8.10 11.01
CA THR A 64 14.47 -8.85 10.10
C THR A 64 13.53 -7.91 9.34
N LYS A 65 13.11 -6.83 10.00
CA LYS A 65 12.30 -5.75 9.41
C LYS A 65 13.02 -5.06 8.23
N ASP A 66 14.29 -4.72 8.38
CA ASP A 66 15.08 -4.06 7.34
C ASP A 66 15.29 -4.96 6.12
N ILE A 67 15.54 -6.25 6.35
CA ILE A 67 15.69 -7.24 5.28
C ILE A 67 14.39 -7.37 4.48
N ILE A 68 13.25 -7.41 5.17
CA ILE A 68 11.92 -7.49 4.54
C ILE A 68 11.59 -6.20 3.80
N LEU A 69 11.89 -5.05 4.39
CA LEU A 69 11.66 -3.77 3.73
C LEU A 69 12.50 -3.67 2.45
N GLN A 70 13.78 -4.05 2.50
CA GLN A 70 14.66 -4.07 1.33
C GLN A 70 14.14 -5.04 0.25
N TYR A 71 13.68 -6.23 0.65
CA TYR A 71 13.05 -7.20 -0.26
C TYR A 71 11.82 -6.59 -0.95
N ILE A 72 10.94 -5.93 -0.19
CA ILE A 72 9.72 -5.32 -0.70
C ILE A 72 10.05 -4.22 -1.71
N LEU A 73 10.92 -3.28 -1.32
CA LEU A 73 11.26 -2.12 -2.16
C LEU A 73 11.98 -2.50 -3.45
N SER A 74 12.70 -3.63 -3.47
CA SER A 74 13.34 -4.15 -4.68
C SER A 74 12.35 -4.71 -5.71
N ARG A 75 11.12 -5.03 -5.31
CA ARG A 75 10.09 -5.67 -6.17
C ARG A 75 8.93 -4.73 -6.53
N LEU A 76 8.85 -3.57 -5.91
CA LEU A 76 7.81 -2.58 -6.20
C LEU A 76 8.31 -1.55 -7.21
N CYS A 77 7.43 -1.15 -8.14
CA CYS A 77 7.62 0.05 -8.96
C CYS A 77 7.36 1.32 -8.13
N ASP A 78 7.72 2.50 -8.62
CA ASP A 78 7.63 3.74 -7.83
C ASP A 78 6.19 4.08 -7.42
N GLU A 79 5.21 3.90 -8.31
CA GLU A 79 3.78 4.05 -7.97
C GLU A 79 3.34 3.09 -6.84
N GLU A 80 3.85 1.86 -6.87
CA GLU A 80 3.53 0.83 -5.88
C GLU A 80 4.21 1.14 -4.53
N LYS A 81 5.43 1.72 -4.56
CA LYS A 81 6.14 2.19 -3.36
C LYS A 81 5.39 3.34 -2.68
N ASP A 82 4.86 4.29 -3.46
CA ASP A 82 4.09 5.41 -2.91
C ASP A 82 2.83 4.91 -2.20
N LEU A 83 2.12 3.95 -2.81
CA LEU A 83 0.96 3.33 -2.17
C LEU A 83 1.36 2.54 -0.92
N PHE A 84 2.47 1.79 -0.98
CA PHE A 84 3.00 1.04 0.14
C PHE A 84 3.30 1.94 1.33
N TYR A 85 4.03 3.05 1.13
CA TYR A 85 4.36 3.99 2.19
C TYR A 85 3.15 4.75 2.70
N HIS A 86 2.21 5.11 1.84
CA HIS A 86 0.95 5.74 2.25
C HIS A 86 0.17 4.85 3.22
N ILE A 87 0.04 3.56 2.88
CA ILE A 87 -0.64 2.60 3.76
C ILE A 87 0.18 2.39 5.04
N LEU A 88 1.50 2.25 4.92
CA LEU A 88 2.39 2.01 6.05
C LEU A 88 2.36 3.15 7.09
N ALA A 89 2.22 4.40 6.64
CA ALA A 89 2.11 5.58 7.50
C ALA A 89 0.86 5.58 8.39
N LYS A 90 -0.19 4.81 8.04
CA LYS A 90 -1.41 4.68 8.84
C LYS A 90 -1.25 3.77 10.06
N PHE A 91 -0.09 3.14 10.24
CA PHE A 91 0.18 2.23 11.35
C PHE A 91 1.39 2.68 12.18
N GLU A 92 1.16 2.92 13.47
CA GLU A 92 2.23 3.28 14.42
C GLU A 92 3.21 2.13 14.66
N LYS A 93 2.70 0.90 14.80
CA LYS A 93 3.52 -0.30 15.01
C LYS A 93 3.62 -1.10 13.73
N GLN A 94 4.84 -1.23 13.23
CA GLN A 94 5.15 -1.93 11.99
C GLN A 94 5.90 -3.22 12.28
N ASP A 95 5.16 -4.33 12.34
CA ASP A 95 5.73 -5.66 12.45
C ASP A 95 6.07 -6.24 11.05
N PRO A 96 6.97 -7.22 10.96
CA PRO A 96 7.31 -7.89 9.71
C PRO A 96 6.11 -8.42 8.92
N ALA A 97 5.10 -8.95 9.63
CA ALA A 97 3.89 -9.48 9.03
C ALA A 97 3.03 -8.38 8.39
N LEU A 98 2.93 -7.20 9.00
CA LEU A 98 2.23 -6.05 8.43
C LEU A 98 2.92 -5.55 7.16
N LEU A 99 4.26 -5.44 7.15
CA LEU A 99 5.00 -5.05 5.95
C LEU A 99 4.69 -5.97 4.76
N LEU A 100 4.73 -7.28 5.00
CA LEU A 100 4.41 -8.28 3.99
C LEU A 100 2.93 -8.25 3.57
N ALA A 101 2.02 -8.01 4.51
CA ALA A 101 0.60 -7.87 4.19
C ALA A 101 0.31 -6.63 3.35
N ILE A 102 0.97 -5.51 3.60
CA ILE A 102 0.85 -4.29 2.78
C ILE A 102 1.41 -4.56 1.38
N PHE A 103 2.56 -5.22 1.29
CA PHE A 103 3.14 -5.63 0.00
C PHE A 103 2.17 -6.48 -0.83
N GLU A 104 1.62 -7.56 -0.25
CA GLU A 104 0.63 -8.39 -0.95
C GLU A 104 -0.62 -7.60 -1.34
N PHE A 105 -1.09 -6.69 -0.48
CA PHE A 105 -2.25 -5.86 -0.75
C PHE A 105 -2.01 -4.89 -1.93
N VAL A 106 -0.82 -4.28 -2.00
CA VAL A 106 -0.43 -3.41 -3.11
C VAL A 106 -0.39 -4.20 -4.42
N LEU A 107 0.23 -5.38 -4.42
CA LEU A 107 0.25 -6.25 -5.60
C LEU A 107 -1.17 -6.62 -6.06
N GLU A 108 -2.05 -7.02 -5.14
CA GLU A 108 -3.46 -7.33 -5.46
C GLU A 108 -4.18 -6.15 -6.11
N LYS A 109 -3.94 -4.92 -5.64
CA LYS A 109 -4.55 -3.71 -6.21
C LYS A 109 -4.07 -3.39 -7.62
N HIS A 110 -2.84 -3.78 -7.95
CA HIS A 110 -2.25 -3.65 -9.28
C HIS A 110 -2.46 -4.91 -10.16
N GLY A 111 -3.26 -5.88 -9.71
CA GLY A 111 -3.57 -7.10 -10.47
C GLY A 111 -2.42 -8.11 -10.52
N ARG A 112 -1.38 -7.93 -9.70
CA ARG A 112 -0.22 -8.82 -9.59
C ARG A 112 -0.42 -9.84 -8.47
N ARG A 113 0.26 -10.98 -8.58
CA ARG A 113 0.29 -12.03 -7.56
C ARG A 113 1.71 -12.20 -7.02
N VAL A 114 1.82 -12.76 -5.82
CA VAL A 114 3.10 -13.10 -5.21
C VAL A 114 3.71 -14.33 -5.90
N ASN A 115 5.02 -14.29 -6.12
CA ASN A 115 5.78 -15.33 -6.84
C ASN A 115 6.23 -16.46 -5.91
N ARG A 116 6.70 -17.59 -6.47
CA ARG A 116 7.24 -18.72 -5.70
C ARG A 116 8.40 -18.31 -4.76
N GLU A 117 9.30 -17.45 -5.23
CA GLU A 117 10.41 -16.89 -4.43
C GLU A 117 9.93 -16.20 -3.14
N TYR A 118 8.75 -15.59 -3.17
CA TYR A 118 8.17 -14.96 -1.99
C TYR A 118 7.81 -16.00 -0.93
N MET A 119 7.28 -17.15 -1.34
CA MET A 119 6.91 -18.23 -0.41
C MET A 119 8.15 -18.84 0.24
N GLU A 120 9.23 -18.99 -0.52
CA GLU A 120 10.53 -19.42 0.00
C GLU A 120 11.10 -18.40 0.99
N PHE A 121 11.03 -17.11 0.65
CA PHE A 121 11.42 -16.02 1.53
C PHE A 121 10.61 -16.01 2.84
N LEU A 122 9.29 -16.24 2.79
CA LEU A 122 8.44 -16.33 3.99
C LEU A 122 8.88 -17.47 4.91
N ARG A 123 9.15 -18.65 4.34
CA ARG A 123 9.63 -19.84 5.08
C ARG A 123 10.97 -19.55 5.76
N GLN A 124 11.91 -18.96 5.03
CA GLN A 124 13.23 -18.60 5.56
C GLN A 124 13.18 -17.57 6.70
N LYS A 125 12.21 -16.66 6.68
CA LYS A 125 12.04 -15.64 7.74
C LYS A 125 11.15 -16.09 8.90
N GLY A 126 10.56 -17.29 8.83
CA GLY A 126 9.70 -17.82 9.89
C GLY A 126 8.41 -17.03 10.10
N ILE A 127 7.93 -16.32 9.06
CA ILE A 127 6.71 -15.52 9.17
C ILE A 127 5.53 -16.36 8.70
N GLY A 128 4.64 -16.67 9.64
CA GLY A 128 3.47 -17.50 9.35
C GLY A 128 2.48 -16.81 8.42
N ALA A 129 2.01 -17.53 7.40
CA ALA A 129 0.99 -17.07 6.46
C ALA A 129 -0.30 -16.60 7.16
N TYR A 130 -0.63 -17.21 8.31
CA TYR A 130 -1.77 -16.80 9.13
C TYR A 130 -1.65 -15.35 9.64
N ALA A 131 -0.47 -14.94 10.13
CA ALA A 131 -0.25 -13.60 10.63
C ALA A 131 -0.43 -12.55 9.52
N ILE A 132 0.11 -12.84 8.33
CA ILE A 132 -0.03 -12.01 7.13
C ILE A 132 -1.51 -11.90 6.74
N ARG A 133 -2.23 -13.03 6.70
CA ARG A 133 -3.67 -13.08 6.38
C ARG A 133 -4.50 -12.21 7.31
N GLN A 134 -4.24 -12.24 8.61
CA GLN A 134 -4.96 -11.41 9.59
C GLN A 134 -4.70 -9.91 9.36
N ARG A 135 -3.44 -9.52 9.12
CA ARG A 135 -3.10 -8.12 8.80
C ARG A 135 -3.73 -7.68 7.49
N LYS A 136 -3.75 -8.53 6.47
CA LYS A 136 -4.39 -8.25 5.17
C LYS A 136 -5.91 -8.11 5.28
N LYS A 137 -6.57 -8.84 6.17
CA LYS A 137 -8.00 -8.66 6.47
C LYS A 137 -8.27 -7.23 6.98
N LEU A 138 -7.42 -6.70 7.85
CA LEU A 138 -7.50 -5.31 8.31
C LEU A 138 -7.31 -4.32 7.15
N LEU A 139 -6.35 -4.58 6.26
CA LEU A 139 -6.14 -3.74 5.08
C LEU A 139 -7.33 -3.74 4.11
N ARG A 140 -8.02 -4.87 3.95
CA ARG A 140 -9.26 -4.94 3.15
C ARG A 140 -10.42 -4.16 3.78
N SER A 141 -10.49 -4.10 5.11
CA SER A 141 -11.48 -3.26 5.81
C SER A 141 -11.13 -1.77 5.78
N MET A 142 -9.87 -1.41 5.53
CA MET A 142 -9.50 0.00 5.36
C MET A 142 -10.10 0.52 4.06
N ARG A 143 -11.09 1.40 4.18
CA ARG A 143 -11.50 2.28 3.09
C ARG A 143 -10.36 3.24 2.80
N ILE A 144 -9.54 2.91 1.81
CA ILE A 144 -8.64 3.89 1.22
C ILE A 144 -9.52 4.84 0.41
N ASP A 145 -9.52 6.12 0.78
CA ASP A 145 -10.30 7.12 0.06
C ASP A 145 -9.77 7.22 -1.39
N PRO A 146 -10.60 6.98 -2.42
CA PRO A 146 -10.17 7.13 -3.80
C PRO A 146 -9.65 8.53 -4.13
N LEU A 147 -10.05 9.56 -3.37
CA LEU A 147 -9.47 10.91 -3.47
C LEU A 147 -8.00 10.96 -3.04
N GLU A 148 -7.63 10.30 -1.93
CA GLU A 148 -6.24 10.21 -1.50
C GLU A 148 -5.37 9.49 -2.54
N LEU A 149 -5.90 8.40 -3.11
CA LEU A 149 -5.23 7.68 -4.19
C LEU A 149 -5.00 8.57 -5.41
N TYR A 150 -5.99 9.39 -5.78
CA TYR A 150 -5.86 10.32 -6.87
C TYR A 150 -4.78 11.38 -6.61
N PHE A 151 -4.76 11.99 -5.43
CA PHE A 151 -3.75 13.00 -5.09
C PHE A 151 -2.33 12.43 -5.08
N ASN A 152 -2.15 11.19 -4.63
CA ASN A 152 -0.83 10.56 -4.57
C ASN A 152 -0.29 10.15 -5.93
N LYS A 153 -1.15 10.00 -6.95
CA LYS A 153 -0.73 9.73 -8.34
C LYS A 153 -0.24 10.97 -9.09
N LEU A 154 -0.46 12.17 -8.56
CA LEU A 154 -0.10 13.42 -9.21
C LEU A 154 1.33 13.83 -8.83
N ASP A 155 2.01 14.53 -9.75
CA ASP A 155 3.28 15.22 -9.48
C ASP A 155 3.16 16.12 -8.24
N GLU A 156 4.28 16.38 -7.56
CA GLU A 156 4.26 17.08 -6.26
C GLU A 156 3.59 18.46 -6.31
N GLU A 157 3.83 19.24 -7.38
CA GLU A 157 3.19 20.55 -7.59
C GLU A 157 1.69 20.42 -7.82
N LYS A 158 1.28 19.56 -8.76
CA LYS A 158 -0.14 19.29 -9.08
C LYS A 158 -0.89 18.71 -7.89
N ARG A 159 -0.22 17.92 -7.05
CA ARG A 159 -0.76 17.37 -5.82
C ARG A 159 -1.06 18.46 -4.80
N LYS A 160 -0.16 19.45 -4.64
CA LYS A 160 -0.41 20.61 -3.76
C LYS A 160 -1.60 21.41 -4.27
N GLU A 161 -1.61 21.74 -5.56
CA GLU A 161 -2.73 22.48 -6.16
C GLU A 161 -4.07 21.75 -6.03
N ALA A 162 -4.09 20.43 -6.27
CA ALA A 162 -5.29 19.62 -6.17
C ALA A 162 -5.82 19.54 -4.73
N LYS A 163 -4.93 19.51 -3.73
CA LYS A 163 -5.30 19.56 -2.31
C LYS A 163 -5.85 20.93 -1.91
N GLU A 164 -5.22 22.01 -2.36
CA GLU A 164 -5.73 23.37 -2.15
C GLU A 164 -7.11 23.55 -2.77
N LEU A 165 -7.30 23.10 -4.01
CA LEU A 165 -8.60 23.10 -4.68
C LEU A 165 -9.64 22.29 -3.92
N TYR A 166 -9.27 21.11 -3.41
CA TYR A 166 -10.16 20.31 -2.57
C TYR A 166 -10.59 21.07 -1.31
N THR A 167 -9.65 21.74 -0.63
CA THR A 167 -9.99 22.54 0.56
C THR A 167 -10.91 23.71 0.24
N LEU A 168 -10.66 24.43 -0.87
CA LEU A 168 -11.50 25.55 -1.31
C LEU A 168 -12.90 25.09 -1.72
N LEU A 169 -12.99 24.00 -2.48
CA LEU A 169 -14.27 23.40 -2.87
C LEU A 169 -15.05 22.92 -1.64
N SER A 170 -14.38 22.27 -0.69
CA SER A 170 -15.01 21.85 0.56
C SER A 170 -15.59 23.02 1.35
N LYS A 171 -14.97 24.20 1.29
CA LYS A 171 -15.39 25.38 2.06
C LYS A 171 -16.47 26.21 1.36
N TYR A 172 -16.40 26.38 0.04
CA TYR A 172 -17.26 27.32 -0.70
C TYR A 172 -18.20 26.71 -1.73
N TYR A 173 -18.02 25.44 -2.07
CA TYR A 173 -18.91 24.77 -3.00
C TYR A 173 -20.08 24.14 -2.22
N PRO A 174 -21.33 24.57 -2.48
CA PRO A 174 -22.49 24.06 -1.74
C PRO A 174 -22.71 22.57 -2.02
N GLY A 175 -22.94 21.79 -0.97
CA GLY A 175 -23.18 20.35 -1.07
C GLY A 175 -21.94 19.52 -1.45
N PHE A 176 -20.74 20.10 -1.45
CA PHE A 176 -19.52 19.36 -1.83
C PHE A 176 -19.32 18.09 -1.01
N HIS A 177 -19.64 18.13 0.29
CA HIS A 177 -19.51 16.97 1.18
C HIS A 177 -20.43 15.80 0.81
N GLU A 178 -21.62 16.09 0.29
CA GLU A 178 -22.66 15.11 -0.06
C GLU A 178 -22.36 14.40 -1.40
N LEU A 179 -21.50 14.99 -2.23
CA LEU A 179 -21.12 14.42 -3.54
C LEU A 179 -20.40 13.09 -3.39
N LYS A 180 -20.64 12.20 -4.37
CA LYS A 180 -19.91 10.94 -4.49
C LYS A 180 -18.45 11.21 -4.83
N THR A 181 -17.55 10.30 -4.46
CA THR A 181 -16.11 10.44 -4.70
C THR A 181 -15.76 10.69 -6.17
N ARG A 182 -16.49 10.07 -7.11
CA ARG A 182 -16.29 10.28 -8.54
C ARG A 182 -16.60 11.72 -8.96
N GLU A 183 -17.70 12.28 -8.49
CA GLU A 183 -18.13 13.65 -8.79
C GLU A 183 -17.16 14.67 -8.18
N LYS A 184 -16.65 14.41 -6.96
CA LYS A 184 -15.60 15.22 -6.33
C LYS A 184 -14.33 15.26 -7.20
N LEU A 185 -13.90 14.11 -7.73
CA LEU A 185 -12.73 14.03 -8.61
C LEU A 185 -12.93 14.78 -9.93
N GLU A 186 -14.11 14.64 -10.54
CA GLU A 186 -14.46 15.35 -11.76
C GLU A 186 -14.45 16.87 -11.54
N LEU A 187 -14.97 17.34 -10.41
CA LEU A 187 -14.91 18.76 -10.02
C LEU A 187 -13.47 19.24 -9.84
N ILE A 188 -12.62 18.51 -9.11
CA ILE A 188 -11.21 18.91 -8.91
C ILE A 188 -10.50 19.02 -10.26
N LYS A 189 -10.71 18.06 -11.17
CA LYS A 189 -10.14 18.11 -12.53
C LYS A 189 -10.65 19.31 -13.32
N LYS A 190 -11.96 19.55 -13.30
CA LYS A 190 -12.58 20.68 -13.99
C LYS A 190 -12.04 22.02 -13.49
N TYR A 191 -11.98 22.22 -12.17
CA TYR A 191 -11.47 23.45 -11.57
C TYR A 191 -9.95 23.60 -11.68
N SER A 192 -9.21 22.50 -11.82
CA SER A 192 -7.77 22.54 -12.14
C SER A 192 -7.51 23.01 -13.58
N GLN A 193 -8.37 22.62 -14.53
CA GLN A 193 -8.23 23.01 -15.94
C GLN A 193 -8.76 24.42 -16.23
N ASP A 194 -9.84 24.84 -15.58
CA ASP A 194 -10.55 26.07 -15.91
C ASP A 194 -10.18 27.23 -14.97
N TYR A 195 -9.26 28.08 -15.43
CA TYR A 195 -8.67 29.18 -14.65
C TYR A 195 -9.72 30.15 -14.07
N LYS A 196 -10.80 30.42 -14.82
CA LYS A 196 -11.87 31.33 -14.38
C LYS A 196 -12.61 30.78 -13.16
N LEU A 197 -12.89 29.47 -13.16
CA LEU A 197 -13.60 28.80 -12.07
C LEU A 197 -12.73 28.72 -10.80
N ARG A 198 -11.43 28.44 -10.96
CA ARG A 198 -10.45 28.46 -9.87
C ARG A 198 -10.38 29.83 -9.21
N ASN A 199 -10.21 30.89 -10.00
CA ASN A 199 -10.11 32.26 -9.48
C ASN A 199 -11.36 32.69 -8.71
N LYS A 200 -12.54 32.25 -9.13
CA LYS A 200 -13.79 32.55 -8.41
C LYS A 200 -13.79 31.98 -6.98
N LEU A 201 -13.21 30.79 -6.76
CA LEU A 201 -13.07 30.22 -5.42
C LEU A 201 -12.02 30.96 -4.59
N ILE A 202 -10.91 31.34 -5.22
CA ILE A 202 -9.83 32.08 -4.57
C ILE A 202 -10.32 33.47 -4.11
N LEU A 203 -11.07 34.18 -4.96
CA LEU A 203 -11.66 35.49 -4.61
C LEU A 203 -12.59 35.39 -3.39
N LYS A 204 -13.42 34.34 -3.32
CA LYS A 204 -14.26 34.09 -2.14
C LYS A 204 -13.45 33.88 -0.86
N GLU A 205 -12.29 33.20 -0.95
CA GLU A 205 -11.39 33.05 0.20
C GLU A 205 -10.78 34.39 0.61
N TYR A 206 -10.33 35.22 -0.34
CA TYR A 206 -9.83 36.56 -0.03
C TYR A 206 -10.90 37.47 0.60
N GLU A 207 -12.12 37.46 0.09
CA GLU A 207 -13.27 38.18 0.66
C GLU A 207 -13.56 37.71 2.10
N TRP A 208 -13.51 36.39 2.35
CA TRP A 208 -13.73 35.85 3.68
C TRP A 208 -12.60 36.20 4.66
N ILE A 209 -11.33 36.12 4.23
CA ILE A 209 -10.17 36.50 5.05
C ILE A 209 -10.23 37.98 5.40
N THR A 210 -10.48 38.85 4.42
CA THR A 210 -10.59 40.30 4.64
C THR A 210 -11.74 40.62 5.60
N TYR A 211 -12.93 40.06 5.39
CA TYR A 211 -14.04 40.20 6.32
C TYR A 211 -13.69 39.72 7.75
N SER A 212 -13.11 38.53 7.87
CA SER A 212 -12.72 37.94 9.17
C SER A 212 -11.69 38.81 9.89
N SER A 213 -10.67 39.31 9.17
CA SER A 213 -9.65 40.21 9.73
C SER A 213 -10.24 41.56 10.19
N LEU A 214 -11.20 42.12 9.46
CA LEU A 214 -11.88 43.35 9.83
C LEU A 214 -12.77 43.16 11.07
N THR A 215 -13.47 42.02 11.18
CA THR A 215 -14.27 41.70 12.37
C THR A 215 -13.41 41.39 13.60
N ALA A 216 -12.25 40.76 13.44
CA ALA A 216 -11.32 40.48 14.54
C ALA A 216 -10.65 41.74 15.12
N LEU A 217 -10.55 42.82 14.33
CA LEU A 217 -10.05 44.14 14.76
C LEU A 217 -11.13 45.03 15.40
N SER A 218 -12.39 44.59 15.38
CA SER A 218 -13.54 45.34 15.92
C SER A 218 -13.89 45.19 17.42
N PRO A 219 -13.23 44.37 18.29
CA PRO A 219 -13.60 44.31 19.71
C PRO A 219 -13.31 45.57 20.53
N LEU A 220 -12.60 46.58 20.00
CA LEU A 220 -12.15 47.75 20.77
C LEU A 220 -13.01 49.02 20.62
N ARG A 221 -14.25 48.92 20.12
CA ARG A 221 -15.13 50.10 19.97
C ARG A 221 -16.35 50.16 20.89
N PHE A 222 -16.44 49.29 21.89
CA PHE A 222 -17.45 49.38 22.94
C PHE A 222 -16.84 49.13 24.32
N LEU A 223 -16.00 50.05 24.77
CA LEU A 223 -15.72 50.32 26.19
C LEU A 223 -15.60 51.83 26.38
#